data_AF-A0ABD5WK86-F1
#
_entry.id   AF-A0ABD5WK86-F1
#
_cell.length_a   1.000
_cell.length_b   1.000
_cell.length_c   1.000
_cell.angle_alpha   90.00
_cell.angle_beta   90.00
_cell.angle_gamma   90.00
#
_symmetry.space_group_name_H-M   'P 1'
#
loop_
_entity.id
_entity.type
_entity.pdbx_description
1 polymer ?
#
loop_
_entity_poly.entity_id
_entity_poly.type
_entity_poly.pdbx_seq_one_letter_code
_entity_poly.pdbx_strand_id
1 'polypeptide(L)'
;MGGEAEQGPSREVMFDLLGNSRRRRVLRHLLDEREITLTNLSARIAAWENDTTVADLSSRQRKQVYSSLYQTHIPRLSEHDIVAYDSEDRRVRLTGDPERLHRFLDVEEAPCSGFSHQWSRYFFWTAVVGSAAIAGNWLGTTPATHLGTESLYGLLTVVFMMLSVSFVMAVEGPKILRLVD
;
A
#
# COMPACT_ATOMS: atom_id res chain seq x y z
N MET A 1 4.08 40.26 17.84
CA MET A 1 2.80 39.83 17.24
C MET A 1 3.19 38.86 16.14
N GLY A 2 3.10 37.54 16.27
CA GLY A 2 2.15 36.69 16.97
C GLY A 2 1.91 35.52 16.00
N GLY A 3 2.95 34.71 15.77
CA GLY A 3 2.83 33.50 14.95
C GLY A 3 2.21 32.43 15.83
N GLU A 4 0.91 32.27 15.70
CA GLU A 4 0.12 31.29 16.45
C GLU A 4 0.74 29.90 16.28
N ALA A 5 0.87 29.20 17.40
CA ALA A 5 1.37 27.86 17.47
C ALA A 5 0.49 26.93 16.62
N GLU A 6 1.00 26.48 15.48
CA GLU A 6 0.58 25.21 14.90
C GLU A 6 0.96 24.11 15.92
N GLN A 7 0.08 23.83 16.87
CA GLN A 7 0.27 22.81 17.93
C GLN A 7 0.13 21.38 17.37
N GLY A 8 0.93 21.04 16.37
CA GLY A 8 1.06 19.67 15.90
C GLY A 8 2.22 19.51 14.90
N PRO A 9 2.60 18.27 14.59
CA PRO A 9 3.79 17.97 13.80
C PRO A 9 3.77 18.65 12.43
N SER A 10 4.97 18.94 11.90
CA SER A 10 5.12 19.54 10.57
C SER A 10 4.63 18.58 9.47
N ARG A 11 4.38 19.12 8.26
CA ARG A 11 3.90 18.33 7.12
C ARG A 11 4.85 17.18 6.74
N GLU A 12 6.16 17.43 6.76
CA GLU A 12 7.17 16.40 6.46
C GLU A 12 7.17 15.28 7.50
N VAL A 13 7.06 15.65 8.78
CA VAL A 13 6.94 14.68 9.88
C VAL A 13 5.67 13.86 9.74
N MET A 14 4.54 14.49 9.38
CA MET A 14 3.30 13.77 9.13
C MET A 14 3.45 12.77 7.98
N PHE A 15 4.11 13.12 6.89
CA PHE A 15 4.40 12.18 5.80
C PHE A 15 5.30 11.02 6.24
N ASP A 16 6.36 11.27 7.01
CA ASP A 16 7.20 10.20 7.57
C ASP A 16 6.38 9.24 8.44
N LEU A 17 5.54 9.79 9.33
CA LEU A 17 4.68 9.02 10.20
C LEU A 17 3.64 8.22 9.42
N LEU A 18 2.99 8.83 8.43
CA LEU A 18 1.98 8.15 7.63
C LEU A 18 2.55 7.20 6.58
N GLY A 19 3.86 7.20 6.31
CA GLY A 19 4.49 6.26 5.38
C GLY A 19 4.32 4.78 5.76
N ASN A 20 4.09 4.47 7.05
CA ASN A 20 3.90 3.10 7.51
C ASN A 20 2.41 2.69 7.56
N SER A 21 2.09 1.57 6.90
CA SER A 21 0.72 1.04 6.83
C SER A 21 0.08 0.72 8.18
N ARG A 22 0.86 0.24 9.16
CA ARG A 22 0.36 -0.01 10.53
C ARG A 22 0.02 1.29 11.24
N ARG A 23 0.86 2.33 11.15
CA ARG A 23 0.56 3.66 11.74
C ARG A 23 -0.71 4.26 11.14
N ARG A 24 -0.89 4.17 9.82
CA ARG A 24 -2.14 4.61 9.18
C ARG A 24 -3.37 3.88 9.71
N ARG A 25 -3.31 2.55 9.85
CA ARG A 25 -4.43 1.77 10.38
C ARG A 25 -4.76 2.09 11.83
N VAL A 26 -3.74 2.31 12.67
CA VAL A 26 -3.94 2.79 14.04
C VAL A 26 -4.69 4.11 14.04
N LEU A 27 -4.23 5.07 13.25
CA LEU A 27 -4.79 6.41 13.19
C LEU A 27 -6.21 6.43 12.63
N ARG A 28 -6.51 5.64 11.58
CA ARG A 28 -7.88 5.48 11.09
C ARG A 28 -8.81 4.94 12.17
N HIS A 29 -8.38 3.90 12.87
CA HIS A 29 -9.21 3.34 13.94
C HIS A 29 -9.45 4.36 15.06
N LEU A 30 -8.44 5.16 15.40
CA LEU A 30 -8.54 6.22 16.40
C LEU A 30 -9.36 7.45 15.95
N LEU A 31 -9.51 7.63 14.63
CA LEU A 31 -10.41 8.65 14.08
C LEU A 31 -11.88 8.28 14.30
N ASP A 32 -12.21 7.00 14.21
CA ASP A 32 -13.55 6.46 14.45
C ASP A 32 -13.83 6.28 15.96
N GLU A 33 -12.92 5.58 16.65
CA GLU A 33 -12.98 5.28 18.08
C GLU A 33 -11.80 5.98 18.79
N ARG A 34 -12.05 7.15 19.39
CA ARG A 34 -11.02 8.03 20.00
C ARG A 34 -10.08 7.36 21.00
N GLU A 35 -10.48 6.23 21.58
CA GLU A 35 -9.70 5.50 22.56
C GLU A 35 -9.89 3.99 22.44
N ILE A 36 -8.80 3.23 22.53
CA ILE A 36 -8.83 1.77 22.53
C ILE A 36 -7.68 1.17 23.35
N THR A 37 -7.87 -0.03 23.90
CA THR A 37 -6.79 -0.78 24.53
C THR A 37 -5.78 -1.26 23.48
N LEU A 38 -4.49 -1.24 23.81
CA LEU A 38 -3.44 -1.71 22.91
C LEU A 38 -3.67 -3.16 22.48
N THR A 39 -4.20 -3.99 23.39
CA THR A 39 -4.57 -5.38 23.11
C THR A 39 -5.65 -5.49 22.02
N ASN A 40 -6.74 -4.72 22.13
CA ASN A 40 -7.83 -4.77 21.15
C ASN A 40 -7.39 -4.15 19.82
N LEU A 41 -6.64 -3.04 19.87
CA LEU A 41 -6.08 -2.41 18.68
C LEU A 41 -5.16 -3.38 17.91
N SER A 42 -4.31 -4.11 18.64
CA SER A 42 -3.44 -5.14 18.05
C SER A 42 -4.24 -6.26 17.38
N ALA A 43 -5.32 -6.71 18.01
CA ALA A 43 -6.17 -7.76 17.47
C ALA A 43 -6.90 -7.30 16.19
N ARG A 44 -7.46 -6.09 16.19
CA ARG A 44 -8.12 -5.50 15.01
C ARG A 44 -7.15 -5.33 13.85
N ILE A 45 -5.95 -4.79 14.10
CA ILE A 45 -4.94 -4.60 13.06
C ILE A 45 -4.42 -5.95 12.55
N ALA A 46 -4.19 -6.92 13.43
CA ALA A 46 -3.78 -8.26 13.02
C ALA A 46 -4.85 -8.95 12.16
N ALA A 47 -6.13 -8.79 12.51
CA ALA A 47 -7.24 -9.36 11.76
C ALA A 47 -7.28 -8.79 10.34
N TRP A 48 -7.13 -7.47 10.23
CA TRP A 48 -7.03 -6.79 8.93
C TRP A 48 -5.79 -7.22 8.13
N GLU A 49 -4.64 -7.40 8.77
CA GLU A 49 -3.40 -7.82 8.07
C GLU A 49 -3.42 -9.26 7.55
N ASN A 50 -4.25 -10.11 8.14
CA ASN A 50 -4.34 -11.53 7.79
C ASN A 50 -5.66 -11.87 7.10
N ASP A 51 -6.41 -10.86 6.66
CA ASP A 51 -7.73 -10.97 6.01
C ASP A 51 -8.66 -11.96 6.73
N THR A 52 -8.73 -11.82 8.06
CA THR A 52 -9.44 -12.74 8.94
C THR A 52 -10.22 -11.99 10.01
N THR A 53 -10.97 -12.71 10.85
CA THR A 53 -11.71 -12.12 11.98
C THR A 53 -10.86 -12.12 13.24
N VAL A 54 -11.23 -11.29 14.22
CA VAL A 54 -10.57 -11.32 15.55
C VAL A 54 -10.78 -12.67 16.24
N ALA A 55 -11.89 -13.37 15.96
CA ALA A 55 -12.20 -14.67 16.54
C ALA A 55 -11.31 -15.79 15.98
N ASP A 56 -10.99 -15.72 14.69
CA ASP A 56 -10.16 -16.73 13.99
C ASP A 56 -8.64 -16.45 14.12
N LEU A 57 -8.27 -15.39 14.84
CA LEU A 57 -6.90 -14.92 14.90
C LEU A 57 -6.03 -15.73 15.87
N SER A 58 -4.87 -16.19 15.40
CA SER A 58 -3.94 -16.92 16.28
C SER A 58 -3.31 -15.99 17.32
N SER A 59 -3.04 -16.53 18.51
CA SER A 59 -2.32 -15.82 19.58
C SER A 59 -0.95 -15.30 19.14
N ARG A 60 -0.29 -16.00 18.20
CA ARG A 60 1.01 -15.59 17.65
C ARG A 60 0.88 -14.33 16.79
N GLN A 61 -0.08 -14.28 15.88
CA GLN A 61 -0.34 -13.11 15.02
C GLN A 61 -0.66 -11.88 15.87
N ARG A 62 -1.56 -12.03 16.87
CA ARG A 62 -1.91 -10.94 17.80
C ARG A 62 -0.69 -10.42 18.54
N LYS A 63 0.15 -11.32 19.08
CA LYS A 63 1.35 -10.95 19.84
C LYS A 63 2.37 -10.22 18.98
N GLN A 64 2.57 -10.65 17.73
CA GLN A 64 3.50 -9.99 16.83
C GLN A 64 3.10 -8.54 16.53
N VAL A 65 1.82 -8.30 16.25
CA VAL A 65 1.31 -6.95 16.04
C VAL A 65 1.39 -6.14 17.33
N TYR A 66 1.02 -6.72 18.48
CA TYR A 66 1.13 -6.07 19.79
C TYR A 66 2.53 -5.56 20.08
N SER A 67 3.55 -6.42 19.94
CA SER A 67 4.93 -6.04 20.18
C SER A 67 5.38 -4.91 19.24
N SER A 68 5.00 -5.00 17.97
CA SER A 68 5.32 -3.96 16.97
C SER A 68 4.64 -2.62 17.27
N LEU A 69 3.39 -2.64 17.69
CA LEU A 69 2.67 -1.42 18.07
C LEU A 69 3.31 -0.79 19.30
N TYR A 70 3.57 -1.61 20.33
CA TYR A 70 4.14 -1.16 21.59
C TYR A 70 5.55 -0.56 21.44
N GLN A 71 6.42 -1.22 20.66
CA GLN A 71 7.84 -0.85 20.59
C GLN A 71 8.14 0.23 19.56
N THR A 72 7.35 0.32 18.48
CA THR A 72 7.72 1.15 17.33
C THR A 72 6.63 2.15 16.98
N HIS A 73 5.39 1.71 16.83
CA HIS A 73 4.37 2.57 16.24
C HIS A 73 3.77 3.56 17.23
N ILE A 74 3.39 3.11 18.42
CA ILE A 74 2.81 3.99 19.45
C ILE A 74 3.84 5.00 19.98
N PRO A 75 5.09 4.62 20.32
CA PRO A 75 6.10 5.59 20.76
C PRO A 75 6.34 6.69 19.71
N ARG A 76 6.54 6.33 18.45
CA ARG A 76 6.70 7.30 17.34
C ARG A 76 5.52 8.25 17.20
N LEU A 77 4.28 7.79 17.39
CA LEU A 77 3.11 8.66 17.29
C LEU A 77 2.96 9.56 18.53
N SER A 78 3.38 9.07 19.69
CA SER A 78 3.37 9.82 20.96
C SER A 78 4.45 10.88 21.04
N GLU A 79 5.63 10.65 20.44
CA GLU A 79 6.72 11.64 20.34
C GLU A 79 6.32 12.93 19.60
N HIS A 80 5.25 12.85 18.80
CA HIS A 80 4.73 13.95 18.00
C HIS A 80 3.31 14.38 18.42
N ASP A 81 2.90 14.02 19.64
CA ASP A 81 1.60 14.39 20.24
C ASP A 81 0.37 14.01 19.40
N ILE A 82 0.51 13.01 18.51
CA ILE A 82 -0.62 12.53 17.69
C ILE A 82 -1.52 11.62 18.52
N VAL A 83 -0.91 10.78 19.36
CA VAL A 83 -1.61 9.88 20.27
C VAL A 83 -1.00 9.97 21.67
N ALA A 84 -1.82 9.79 22.69
CA ALA A 84 -1.36 9.57 24.06
C ALA A 84 -1.42 8.08 24.39
N TYR A 85 -0.36 7.54 24.98
CA TYR A 85 -0.35 6.19 25.51
C TYR A 85 -0.38 6.21 27.03
N ASP A 86 -1.39 5.56 27.59
CA ASP A 86 -1.56 5.34 29.02
C ASP A 86 -0.97 3.97 29.37
N SER A 87 0.12 3.94 30.15
CA SER A 87 0.80 2.70 30.51
C SER A 87 0.09 1.92 31.63
N GLU A 88 -0.68 2.59 32.46
CA GLU A 88 -1.44 1.98 33.55
C GLU A 88 -2.64 1.22 32.97
N ASP A 89 -3.42 1.88 32.11
CA ASP A 89 -4.59 1.29 31.47
C ASP A 89 -4.28 0.54 30.17
N ARG A 90 -3.05 0.69 29.65
CA ARG A 90 -2.62 0.19 28.32
C ARG A 90 -3.54 0.66 27.21
N ARG A 91 -3.97 1.92 27.27
CA ARG A 91 -4.88 2.53 26.29
C ARG A 91 -4.15 3.54 25.43
N VAL A 92 -4.57 3.62 24.18
CA VAL A 92 -4.11 4.60 23.20
C VAL A 92 -5.28 5.54 22.95
N ARG A 93 -5.05 6.84 23.13
CA ARG A 93 -6.02 7.92 22.89
C ARG A 93 -5.53 8.80 21.75
N LEU A 94 -6.44 9.25 20.89
CA LEU A 94 -6.12 10.28 19.90
C LEU A 94 -5.97 11.63 20.61
N THR A 95 -4.86 12.32 20.38
CA THR A 95 -4.59 13.65 20.96
C THR A 95 -4.53 14.73 19.87
N GLY A 96 -4.05 14.38 18.67
CA GLY A 96 -3.97 15.31 17.55
C GLY A 96 -5.33 15.70 16.98
N ASP A 97 -5.35 16.81 16.22
CA ASP A 97 -6.54 17.29 15.52
C ASP A 97 -7.06 16.25 14.51
N PRO A 98 -8.28 15.72 14.70
CA PRO A 98 -8.89 14.74 13.81
C PRO A 98 -9.05 15.23 12.37
N GLU A 99 -9.40 16.51 12.17
CA GLU A 99 -9.67 17.05 10.83
C GLU A 99 -8.38 17.16 10.02
N ARG A 100 -7.31 17.63 10.66
CA ARG A 100 -5.97 17.68 10.07
C ARG A 100 -5.49 16.28 9.70
N LEU A 101 -5.66 15.29 10.59
CA LEU A 101 -5.24 13.92 10.34
C LEU A 101 -6.03 13.26 9.20
N HIS A 102 -7.34 13.48 9.12
CA HIS A 102 -8.18 12.97 8.04
C HIS A 102 -7.68 13.45 6.68
N ARG A 103 -7.39 14.76 6.56
CA ARG A 103 -6.82 15.36 5.34
C ARG A 103 -5.53 14.69 4.89
N PHE A 104 -4.65 14.30 5.80
CA PHE A 104 -3.39 13.64 5.45
C PHE A 104 -3.55 12.17 5.09
N LEU A 105 -4.46 11.45 5.75
CA LEU A 105 -4.77 10.06 5.43
C LEU A 105 -5.43 9.94 4.05
N ASP A 106 -6.32 10.85 3.69
CA ASP A 106 -6.97 10.89 2.37
C ASP A 106 -5.98 11.16 1.23
N VAL A 107 -4.96 12.01 1.47
CA VAL A 107 -3.96 12.38 0.46
C VAL A 107 -3.02 11.21 0.13
N GLU A 108 -2.62 10.41 1.12
CA GLU A 108 -1.77 9.21 0.90
C GLU A 108 -2.58 8.04 0.29
N GLU A 109 -3.90 8.05 0.49
CA GLU A 109 -4.84 7.12 -0.14
C GLU A 109 -5.22 7.50 -1.57
N ALA A 110 -4.80 8.68 -2.06
CA ALA A 110 -4.72 8.92 -3.49
C ALA A 110 -4.02 7.69 -4.12
N PRO A 111 -4.54 7.16 -5.25
CA PRO A 111 -4.46 5.74 -5.68
C PRO A 111 -3.06 5.14 -5.93
N CYS A 112 -1.98 5.75 -5.45
CA CYS A 112 -0.62 5.26 -5.43
C CYS A 112 -0.39 4.11 -4.44
N SER A 113 -1.24 3.90 -3.42
CA SER A 113 -1.10 2.77 -2.49
C SER A 113 -1.77 1.46 -2.98
N GLY A 114 -2.58 1.53 -4.04
CA GLY A 114 -3.12 0.39 -4.78
C GLY A 114 -2.16 -0.16 -5.86
N PHE A 115 -0.94 0.39 -5.96
CA PHE A 115 0.02 0.04 -7.00
C PHE A 115 0.68 -1.34 -6.88
N SER A 116 0.38 -2.14 -5.85
CA SER A 116 0.97 -3.48 -5.73
C SER A 116 0.05 -4.62 -6.20
N HIS A 117 -1.29 -4.46 -6.15
CA HIS A 117 -2.19 -5.60 -6.39
C HIS A 117 -2.76 -5.66 -7.83
N GLN A 118 -3.06 -4.51 -8.45
CA GLN A 118 -3.63 -4.50 -9.82
C GLN A 118 -2.58 -4.72 -10.92
N TRP A 119 -1.33 -4.30 -10.69
CA TRP A 119 -0.23 -4.40 -11.65
C TRP A 119 0.23 -5.84 -11.87
N SER A 120 0.13 -6.68 -10.83
CA SER A 120 0.40 -8.12 -10.91
C SER A 120 -0.42 -8.80 -12.01
N ARG A 121 -1.68 -8.39 -12.20
CA ARG A 121 -2.56 -8.95 -13.23
C ARG A 121 -2.13 -8.57 -14.65
N TYR A 122 -1.63 -7.35 -14.86
CA TYR A 122 -1.10 -6.92 -16.15
C TYR A 122 0.19 -7.66 -16.51
N PHE A 123 1.13 -7.77 -15.56
CA PHE A 123 2.36 -8.56 -15.74
C PHE A 123 2.07 -10.06 -15.92
N PHE A 124 1.05 -10.58 -15.25
CA PHE A 124 0.65 -11.99 -15.37
C PHE A 124 0.10 -12.28 -16.77
N TRP A 125 -0.82 -11.47 -17.30
CA TRP A 125 -1.36 -11.68 -18.64
C TRP A 125 -0.30 -11.51 -19.74
N THR A 126 0.63 -10.55 -19.61
CA THR A 126 1.72 -10.40 -20.58
C THR A 126 2.70 -11.58 -20.53
N ALA A 127 3.01 -12.09 -19.33
CA ALA A 127 3.80 -13.31 -19.18
C ALA A 127 3.09 -14.52 -19.82
N VAL A 128 1.79 -14.69 -19.59
CA VAL A 128 0.99 -15.79 -20.17
C VAL A 128 0.99 -15.71 -21.70
N VAL A 129 0.77 -14.54 -22.30
CA VAL A 129 0.75 -14.36 -23.76
C VAL A 129 2.14 -14.61 -24.36
N GLY A 130 3.20 -14.08 -23.74
CA GLY A 130 4.57 -14.32 -24.16
C GLY A 130 4.97 -15.79 -24.07
N SER A 131 4.66 -16.46 -22.95
CA SER A 131 4.90 -17.88 -22.76
C SER A 131 4.11 -18.76 -23.73
N ALA A 132 2.85 -18.41 -24.04
CA ALA A 132 2.03 -19.15 -25.01
C ALA A 132 2.60 -19.04 -26.43
N ALA A 133 3.12 -17.88 -26.83
CA ALA A 133 3.75 -17.69 -28.12
C ALA A 133 5.05 -18.53 -28.26
N ILE A 134 5.89 -18.54 -27.22
CA ILE A 134 7.12 -19.35 -27.17
C ILE A 134 6.77 -20.85 -27.18
N ALA A 135 5.78 -21.28 -26.40
CA ALA A 135 5.34 -22.66 -26.33
C ALA A 135 4.75 -23.16 -27.66
N GLY A 136 3.97 -22.32 -28.36
CA GLY A 136 3.44 -22.63 -29.69
C GLY A 136 4.54 -22.87 -30.73
N ASN A 137 5.63 -22.09 -30.64
CA ASN A 137 6.82 -22.29 -31.45
C ASN A 137 7.57 -23.60 -31.09
N TRP A 138 7.67 -23.94 -29.80
CA TRP A 138 8.36 -25.15 -29.34
C TRP A 138 7.61 -26.44 -29.67
N LEU A 139 6.27 -26.43 -29.66
CA LEU A 139 5.43 -27.59 -29.99
C LEU A 139 5.38 -27.92 -31.48
N GLY A 140 6.04 -27.14 -32.36
CA GLY A 140 6.09 -27.40 -33.80
C GLY A 140 4.71 -27.41 -34.48
N THR A 141 3.72 -26.75 -33.87
CA THR A 141 2.35 -26.68 -34.41
C THR A 141 2.16 -25.61 -35.48
N THR A 142 3.18 -24.80 -35.75
CA THR A 142 3.24 -23.94 -36.93
C THR A 142 3.90 -24.70 -38.07
N PRO A 143 3.43 -24.58 -39.33
CA PRO A 143 4.09 -25.20 -40.49
C PRO A 143 5.37 -24.39 -40.79
N ALA A 144 6.39 -24.57 -39.95
CA ALA A 144 7.58 -23.74 -39.91
C ALA A 144 8.82 -24.51 -40.38
N THR A 145 8.87 -24.81 -41.68
CA THR A 145 10.12 -25.13 -42.38
C THR A 145 10.62 -23.95 -43.23
N HIS A 146 10.08 -22.73 -43.05
CA HIS A 146 10.42 -21.54 -43.86
C HIS A 146 10.55 -20.21 -43.08
N LEU A 147 10.90 -20.22 -41.79
CA LEU A 147 11.04 -18.98 -41.00
C LEU A 147 12.51 -18.56 -40.89
N GLY A 148 12.90 -17.55 -41.68
CA GLY A 148 14.21 -16.90 -41.60
C GLY A 148 14.37 -16.06 -40.33
N THR A 149 15.61 -15.67 -40.00
CA THR A 149 15.99 -14.87 -38.82
C THR A 149 15.15 -13.61 -38.62
N GLU A 150 14.56 -13.08 -39.69
CA GLU A 150 13.65 -11.93 -39.70
C GLU A 150 12.41 -12.08 -38.80
N SER A 151 11.85 -13.29 -38.69
CA SER A 151 10.67 -13.50 -37.84
C SER A 151 11.00 -13.48 -36.35
N LEU A 152 12.24 -13.81 -35.99
CA LEU A 152 12.72 -13.76 -34.61
C LEU A 152 12.84 -12.30 -34.13
N TYR A 153 13.36 -11.41 -34.97
CA TYR A 153 13.42 -9.99 -34.67
C TYR A 153 12.02 -9.37 -34.58
N GLY A 154 11.10 -9.74 -35.47
CA GLY A 154 9.71 -9.30 -35.41
C GLY A 154 9.03 -9.66 -34.09
N LEU A 155 9.22 -10.89 -33.61
CA LEU A 155 8.69 -11.33 -32.32
C LEU A 155 9.29 -10.51 -31.15
N LEU A 156 10.62 -10.31 -31.16
CA LEU A 156 11.31 -9.52 -30.14
C LEU A 156 10.79 -8.07 -30.10
N THR A 157 10.59 -7.45 -31.26
CA THR A 157 10.07 -6.08 -31.36
C THR A 157 8.63 -5.96 -30.87
N VAL A 158 7.77 -6.94 -31.15
CA VAL A 158 6.38 -6.96 -30.65
C VAL A 158 6.36 -7.11 -29.13
N VAL A 159 7.19 -7.99 -28.56
CA VAL A 159 7.32 -8.13 -27.11
C VAL A 159 7.84 -6.85 -26.47
N PHE A 160 8.85 -6.22 -27.08
CA PHE A 160 9.38 -4.93 -26.62
C PHE A 160 8.33 -3.82 -26.69
N MET A 161 7.54 -3.75 -27.76
CA MET A 161 6.44 -2.77 -27.87
C MET A 161 5.35 -3.02 -26.84
N MET A 162 4.98 -4.28 -26.59
CA MET A 162 4.04 -4.61 -25.52
C MET A 162 4.57 -4.21 -24.14
N LEU A 163 5.86 -4.45 -23.87
CA LEU A 163 6.52 -4.01 -22.64
C LEU A 163 6.54 -2.49 -22.52
N SER A 164 6.83 -1.78 -23.62
CA SER A 164 6.88 -0.32 -23.68
C SER A 164 5.50 0.32 -23.48
N VAL A 165 4.46 -0.19 -24.16
CA VAL A 165 3.07 0.30 -24.00
C VAL A 165 2.57 0.03 -22.59
N SER A 166 2.86 -1.15 -22.04
CA SER A 166 2.49 -1.48 -20.65
C SER A 166 3.20 -0.57 -19.65
N PHE A 167 4.48 -0.23 -19.90
CA PHE A 167 5.24 0.71 -19.08
C PHE A 167 4.75 2.17 -19.20
N VAL A 168 4.46 2.65 -20.41
CA VAL A 168 3.93 4.00 -20.65
C VAL A 168 2.56 4.16 -20.01
N MET A 169 1.68 3.18 -20.16
CA MET A 169 0.38 3.19 -19.47
C MET A 169 0.53 3.09 -17.95
N ALA A 170 1.60 2.44 -17.46
CA ALA A 170 1.92 2.40 -16.04
C ALA A 170 2.39 3.73 -15.45
N VAL A 171 3.11 4.53 -16.24
CA VAL A 171 3.73 5.78 -15.79
C VAL A 171 2.85 7.01 -16.10
N GLU A 172 2.10 7.00 -17.20
CA GLU A 172 1.41 8.20 -17.72
C GLU A 172 -0.11 8.13 -17.70
N GLY A 173 -0.73 6.96 -17.46
CA GLY A 173 -2.18 6.80 -17.38
C GLY A 173 -2.90 7.84 -16.49
N PRO A 174 -2.40 8.18 -15.30
CA PRO A 174 -3.00 9.19 -14.44
C PRO A 174 -2.90 10.64 -14.97
N LYS A 175 -1.93 10.94 -15.85
CA LYS A 175 -1.73 12.30 -16.41
C LYS A 175 -2.64 12.55 -17.62
N ILE A 176 -2.90 11.51 -18.41
CA ILE A 176 -3.75 11.59 -19.60
C ILE A 176 -5.22 11.79 -19.22
N LEU A 177 -5.69 11.15 -18.13
CA LEU A 177 -7.05 11.33 -17.62
C LEU A 177 -7.33 12.75 -17.10
N ARG A 178 -6.32 13.48 -16.60
CA ARG A 178 -6.46 14.88 -16.16
C ARG A 178 -6.39 15.92 -17.29
N LEU A 179 -6.11 15.50 -18.52
CA LEU A 179 -6.06 16.39 -19.69
C LEU A 179 -7.35 16.31 -20.54
N VAL A 180 -8.23 15.38 -20.20
CA VAL A 180 -9.51 15.13 -20.89
C VAL A 180 -10.71 15.63 -20.06
N ASP A 181 -10.49 15.97 -18.79
CA ASP A 181 -11.41 16.72 -17.92
C ASP A 181 -11.00 18.20 -17.86
#